data_AF-A0A538DXR0-F1
#
_entry.id   AF-A0A538DXR0-F1
#
_cell.length_a   1.000
_cell.length_b   1.000
_cell.length_c   1.000
_cell.angle_alpha   90.00
_cell.angle_beta   90.00
_cell.angle_gamma   90.00
#
_symmetry.space_group_name_H-M   'P 1'
#
loop_
_entity.id
_entity.type
_entity.pdbx_description
1 polymer ?
#
loop_
_entity_poly.entity_id
_entity_poly.type
_entity_poly.pdbx_seq_one_letter_code
_entity_poly.pdbx_strand_id
1 'polypeptide(L)'
;MAESQTISAVQEAVVGALGVSEDEAAPDATLMDDLGAESIDLLDILFRIERSTGVKIQASDLSEYIQGGIPDDEFSDENEIISEKGLEQLKKVMPQIDADEQRGNLHAENVIKLFTVQNLADMVEQRGGSAGS
;
A
#
# COMPACT_ATOMS: atom_id res chain seq x y z
N MET A 1 10.92 11.97 9.26
CA MET A 1 10.51 11.12 10.38
C MET A 1 11.49 9.94 10.40
N ALA A 2 11.68 9.24 11.52
CA ALA A 2 12.47 8.00 11.49
C ALA A 2 11.56 6.87 10.98
N GLU A 3 12.05 6.01 10.09
CA GLU A 3 11.33 4.87 9.49
C GLU A 3 10.51 4.06 10.52
N SER A 4 11.12 3.84 11.69
CA SER A 4 10.51 3.10 12.82
C SER A 4 9.33 3.82 13.49
N GLN A 5 9.24 5.15 13.41
CA GLN A 5 8.10 5.91 13.95
C GLN A 5 6.90 5.87 13.01
N THR A 6 7.14 5.90 11.70
CA THR A 6 6.07 5.86 10.70
C THR A 6 5.36 4.51 10.73
N ILE A 7 6.11 3.40 10.71
CA ILE A 7 5.55 2.04 10.80
C ILE A 7 4.70 1.86 12.06
N SER A 8 5.15 2.36 13.21
CA SER A 8 4.41 2.26 14.47
C SER A 8 3.07 2.99 14.38
N ALA A 9 3.06 4.21 13.85
CA ALA A 9 1.82 5.00 13.67
C ALA A 9 0.83 4.32 12.70
N VAL A 10 1.35 3.65 11.66
CA VAL A 10 0.53 2.87 10.73
C VAL A 10 -0.04 1.62 11.41
N GLN A 11 0.77 0.88 12.16
CA GLN A 11 0.33 -0.29 12.91
C GLN A 11 -0.78 0.08 13.92
N GLU A 12 -0.60 1.16 14.68
CA GLU A 12 -1.62 1.66 15.60
C GLU A 12 -2.92 2.05 14.89
N ALA A 13 -2.83 2.63 13.69
CA ALA A 13 -3.99 2.95 12.87
C ALA A 13 -4.72 1.70 12.39
N VAL A 14 -3.99 0.69 11.94
CA VAL A 14 -4.51 -0.61 11.48
C VAL A 14 -5.19 -1.36 12.62
N VAL A 15 -4.51 -1.52 13.76
CA VAL A 15 -5.06 -2.11 14.99
C VAL A 15 -6.34 -1.38 15.41
N GLY A 16 -6.30 -0.05 15.40
CA GLY A 16 -7.44 0.76 15.82
C GLY A 16 -8.64 0.69 14.87
N ALA A 17 -8.42 0.55 13.57
CA ALA A 17 -9.48 0.49 12.56
C ALA A 17 -10.09 -0.91 12.47
N LEU A 18 -9.25 -1.95 12.39
CA LEU A 18 -9.68 -3.34 12.20
C LEU A 18 -9.99 -4.06 13.51
N GLY A 19 -9.52 -3.54 14.65
CA GLY A 19 -9.66 -4.21 15.95
C GLY A 19 -8.80 -5.47 16.09
N VAL A 20 -7.76 -5.61 15.27
CA VAL A 20 -6.78 -6.70 15.31
C VAL A 20 -5.71 -6.44 16.36
N SER A 21 -4.89 -7.45 16.69
CA SER A 21 -3.78 -7.31 17.63
C SER A 21 -2.55 -6.65 16.98
N GLU A 22 -1.66 -6.05 17.78
CA GLU A 22 -0.38 -5.51 17.28
C GLU A 22 0.50 -6.56 16.61
N ASP A 23 0.40 -7.82 17.07
CA ASP A 23 1.10 -8.98 16.49
C ASP A 23 0.53 -9.36 15.11
N GLU A 24 -0.78 -9.21 14.92
CA GLU A 24 -1.46 -9.45 13.64
C GLU A 24 -1.13 -8.35 12.64
N ALA A 25 -1.07 -7.09 13.08
CA ALA A 25 -0.67 -5.95 12.27
C ALA A 25 0.86 -5.94 11.96
N ALA A 26 1.42 -7.09 11.61
CA ALA A 26 2.80 -7.25 11.20
C ALA A 26 3.11 -6.43 9.93
N PRO A 27 4.36 -5.95 9.76
CA PRO A 27 4.74 -5.18 8.57
C PRO A 27 4.51 -5.93 7.25
N ASP A 28 4.67 -7.26 7.25
CA ASP A 28 4.46 -8.12 6.08
C ASP A 28 2.99 -8.50 5.85
N ALA A 29 2.11 -8.26 6.82
CA ALA A 29 0.70 -8.58 6.71
C ALA A 29 0.03 -7.71 5.64
N THR A 30 -0.78 -8.34 4.79
CA THR A 30 -1.56 -7.64 3.77
C THR A 30 -2.81 -7.04 4.38
N LEU A 31 -3.12 -5.79 4.04
CA LEU A 31 -4.26 -5.09 4.62
C LEU A 31 -5.57 -5.81 4.30
N MET A 32 -5.73 -6.29 3.06
CA MET A 32 -7.00 -6.85 2.60
C MET A 32 -7.07 -8.38 2.73
N ASP A 33 -6.00 -9.10 2.40
CA ASP A 33 -6.04 -10.58 2.36
C ASP A 33 -5.79 -11.21 3.73
N ASP A 34 -4.79 -10.71 4.47
CA ASP A 34 -4.41 -11.22 5.80
C ASP A 34 -5.25 -10.58 6.91
N LEU A 35 -5.38 -9.25 6.90
CA LEU A 35 -6.11 -8.51 7.94
C LEU A 35 -7.60 -8.30 7.63
N GLY A 36 -8.04 -8.65 6.43
CA GLY A 36 -9.46 -8.57 6.06
C GLY A 36 -10.01 -7.15 5.95
N ALA A 37 -9.18 -6.13 5.73
CA ALA A 37 -9.63 -4.75 5.62
C ALA A 37 -10.56 -4.56 4.43
N GLU A 38 -11.76 -4.06 4.69
CA GLU A 38 -12.67 -3.65 3.63
C GLU A 38 -12.35 -2.23 3.15
N SER A 39 -13.02 -1.80 2.07
CA SER A 39 -12.93 -0.43 1.55
C SER A 39 -13.21 0.65 2.61
N ILE A 40 -14.12 0.39 3.56
CA ILE A 40 -14.44 1.32 4.65
C ILE A 40 -13.31 1.34 5.68
N ASP A 41 -12.75 0.18 6.03
CA ASP A 41 -11.65 0.11 6.98
C ASP A 41 -10.40 0.80 6.45
N LEU A 42 -10.11 0.65 5.15
CA LEU A 42 -9.03 1.39 4.51
C LEU A 42 -9.20 2.90 4.72
N LEU A 43 -10.40 3.45 4.52
CA LEU A 43 -10.65 4.87 4.75
C LEU A 43 -10.45 5.27 6.23
N ASP A 44 -10.83 4.42 7.18
CA ASP A 44 -10.61 4.67 8.61
C ASP A 44 -9.11 4.63 8.98
N ILE A 45 -8.37 3.67 8.44
CA ILE A 45 -6.91 3.55 8.59
C ILE A 45 -6.23 4.83 8.09
N LEU A 46 -6.55 5.26 6.87
CA LEU A 46 -5.99 6.48 6.28
C LEU A 46 -6.30 7.72 7.12
N PHE A 47 -7.53 7.83 7.63
CA PHE A 47 -7.92 8.92 8.51
C PHE A 47 -7.16 8.92 9.84
N ARG A 48 -6.92 7.76 10.44
CA ARG A 48 -6.12 7.62 11.68
C ARG A 48 -4.66 7.95 11.46
N ILE A 49 -4.10 7.53 10.33
CA ILE A 49 -2.74 7.89 9.92
C ILE A 49 -2.63 9.40 9.75
N GLU A 50 -3.55 10.04 9.02
CA GLU A 50 -3.59 11.50 8.86
C GLU A 50 -3.63 12.20 10.23
N ARG A 51 -4.48 11.70 11.14
CA ARG A 51 -4.60 12.29 12.48
C ARG A 51 -3.32 12.16 13.32
N SER A 52 -2.58 11.06 13.17
CA SER A 52 -1.40 10.78 13.98
C SER A 52 -0.12 11.38 13.40
N THR A 53 0.01 11.39 12.08
CA THR A 53 1.20 11.84 11.35
C THR A 53 1.07 13.24 10.74
N GLY A 54 -0.17 13.74 10.58
CA GLY A 54 -0.48 14.95 9.83
C GLY A 54 -0.43 14.77 8.31
N VAL A 55 -0.11 13.57 7.81
CA VAL A 55 0.03 13.29 6.38
C VAL A 55 -1.31 12.86 5.80
N LYS A 56 -1.87 13.69 4.93
CA LYS A 56 -3.12 13.38 4.24
C LYS A 56 -2.90 12.36 3.14
N ILE A 57 -3.64 11.25 3.19
CA ILE A 57 -3.61 10.16 2.22
C ILE A 57 -5.04 9.78 1.85
N GLN A 58 -5.28 9.61 0.56
CA GLN A 58 -6.56 9.18 -0.01
C GLN A 58 -6.38 7.85 -0.75
N ALA A 59 -7.48 7.12 -0.97
CA ALA A 59 -7.46 5.87 -1.72
C ALA A 59 -6.83 6.02 -3.12
N SER A 60 -7.04 7.16 -3.78
CA SER A 60 -6.41 7.49 -5.07
C SER A 60 -4.88 7.55 -4.98
N ASP A 61 -4.33 8.02 -3.86
CA ASP A 61 -2.88 8.10 -3.68
C ASP A 61 -2.24 6.71 -3.56
N LEU A 62 -2.98 5.72 -3.03
CA LEU A 62 -2.51 4.33 -3.01
C LEU A 62 -2.38 3.82 -4.43
N SER A 63 -3.42 4.03 -5.26
CA SER A 63 -3.38 3.66 -6.68
C SER A 63 -2.25 4.37 -7.41
N GLU A 64 -2.04 5.67 -7.18
CA GLU A 64 -0.93 6.42 -7.78
C GLU A 64 0.45 5.93 -7.33
N TYR A 65 0.62 5.60 -6.05
CA TYR A 65 1.86 5.05 -5.52
C TYR A 65 2.16 3.67 -6.13
N ILE A 66 1.14 2.82 -6.23
CA ILE A 66 1.21 1.50 -6.87
C ILE A 66 1.54 1.62 -8.36
N GLN A 67 0.84 2.50 -9.09
CA GLN A 67 1.04 2.70 -10.53
C GLN A 67 2.31 3.49 -10.85
N GLY A 68 2.83 4.29 -9.92
CA GLY A 68 4.05 5.09 -10.12
C GLY A 68 3.95 6.12 -11.24
N GLY A 69 2.73 6.58 -11.56
CA GLY A 69 2.47 7.48 -12.69
C GLY A 69 2.51 6.80 -14.07
N ILE A 70 2.56 5.47 -14.12
CA ILE A 70 2.37 4.71 -15.36
C ILE A 70 0.89 4.82 -15.76
N PRO A 71 0.57 5.20 -17.00
CA PRO A 71 -0.82 5.22 -17.46
C PRO A 71 -1.41 3.82 -17.47
N ASP A 72 -2.71 3.71 -17.19
CA ASP A 72 -3.42 2.43 -17.02
C ASP A 72 -3.20 1.44 -18.19
N ASP A 73 -3.24 1.95 -19.42
CA ASP A 73 -2.98 1.21 -20.68
C ASP A 73 -1.55 0.66 -20.80
N GLU A 74 -0.58 1.27 -20.10
CA GLU A 74 0.77 0.76 -20.00
C GLU A 74 1.02 -0.03 -18.70
N PHE A 75 0.18 0.13 -17.68
CA PHE A 75 0.31 -0.56 -16.40
C PHE A 75 -0.25 -1.99 -16.48
N SER A 76 -1.36 -2.18 -17.21
CA SER A 76 -1.98 -3.47 -17.48
C SER A 76 -2.41 -3.63 -18.94
N ASP A 77 -2.42 -4.87 -19.40
CA ASP A 77 -2.85 -5.27 -20.74
C ASP A 77 -4.39 -5.35 -20.86
N GLU A 78 -4.91 -5.61 -22.07
CA GLU A 78 -6.36 -5.76 -22.34
C GLU A 78 -7.07 -6.82 -21.47
N ASN A 79 -6.32 -7.75 -20.89
CA ASN A 79 -6.82 -8.77 -19.95
C ASN A 79 -6.74 -8.36 -18.48
N GLU A 80 -6.47 -7.08 -18.20
CA GLU A 80 -6.26 -6.53 -16.85
C GLU A 80 -5.05 -7.13 -16.12
N ILE A 81 -4.14 -7.76 -16.86
CA ILE A 81 -2.90 -8.37 -16.35
C ILE A 81 -1.79 -7.32 -16.34
N ILE A 82 -1.05 -7.23 -15.23
CA ILE A 82 0.06 -6.28 -15.08
C ILE A 82 1.13 -6.51 -16.15
N SER A 83 1.48 -5.44 -16.84
CA SER A 83 2.50 -5.42 -17.89
C SER A 83 3.92 -5.52 -17.30
N GLU A 84 4.93 -5.68 -18.16
CA GLU A 84 6.33 -5.64 -17.73
C GLU A 84 6.68 -4.33 -17.01
N LYS A 85 6.18 -3.19 -17.51
CA LYS A 85 6.37 -1.88 -16.85
C LYS A 85 5.70 -1.80 -15.49
N GLY A 86 4.47 -2.31 -15.40
CA GLY A 86 3.75 -2.36 -14.13
C GLY A 86 4.48 -3.23 -13.11
N LEU A 87 4.98 -4.40 -13.51
CA LEU A 87 5.76 -5.30 -12.65
C LEU A 87 7.07 -4.65 -12.17
N GLU A 88 7.78 -3.93 -13.04
CA GLU A 88 8.98 -3.16 -12.66
C GLU A 88 8.67 -2.09 -11.61
N GLN A 89 7.51 -1.44 -11.70
CA GLN A 89 7.05 -0.50 -10.70
C GLN A 89 6.68 -1.19 -9.39
N LEU A 90 5.88 -2.26 -9.46
CA LEU A 90 5.49 -3.04 -8.28
C LEU A 90 6.71 -3.56 -7.53
N LYS A 91 7.76 -3.99 -8.23
CA LYS A 91 9.01 -4.43 -7.59
C LYS A 91 9.68 -3.34 -6.75
N LYS A 92 9.47 -2.05 -7.06
CA LYS A 92 10.04 -0.92 -6.30
C LYS A 92 9.23 -0.62 -5.05
N VAL A 93 7.91 -0.56 -5.18
CA VAL A 93 7.01 -0.15 -4.10
C VAL A 93 6.53 -1.32 -3.24
N MET A 94 6.54 -2.52 -3.80
CA MET A 94 6.08 -3.78 -3.21
C MET A 94 7.14 -4.88 -3.44
N PRO A 95 8.35 -4.74 -2.87
CA PRO A 95 9.45 -5.68 -3.07
C PRO A 95 9.16 -7.09 -2.52
N GLN A 96 8.10 -7.25 -1.71
CA GLN A 96 7.63 -8.56 -1.27
C GLN A 96 6.95 -9.38 -2.38
N ILE A 97 6.46 -8.72 -3.44
CA ILE A 97 5.86 -9.40 -4.59
C ILE A 97 6.98 -9.91 -5.50
N ASP A 98 6.99 -11.22 -5.75
CA ASP A 98 7.87 -11.79 -6.76
C ASP A 98 7.35 -11.48 -8.17
N ALA A 99 7.85 -10.39 -8.74
CA ALA A 99 7.43 -9.92 -10.06
C ALA A 99 7.65 -10.95 -11.18
N ASP A 100 8.58 -11.90 -11.02
CA ASP A 100 8.85 -12.92 -12.04
C ASP A 100 7.77 -14.01 -11.99
N GLU A 101 7.39 -14.47 -10.80
CA GLU A 101 6.30 -15.44 -10.60
C GLU A 101 4.92 -14.87 -10.98
N GLN A 102 4.73 -13.57 -10.73
CA GLN A 102 3.48 -12.86 -11.00
C GLN A 102 3.29 -12.46 -12.47
N ARG A 103 4.33 -12.59 -13.28
CA ARG A 103 4.30 -12.18 -14.69
C ARG A 103 3.29 -13.00 -15.49
N GLY A 104 2.28 -12.32 -16.02
CA GLY A 104 1.20 -12.96 -16.78
C GLY A 104 0.07 -13.55 -15.92
N ASN A 105 0.18 -13.50 -14.59
CA ASN A 105 -0.81 -14.05 -13.66
C ASN A 105 -1.41 -12.99 -12.72
N LEU A 106 -0.70 -11.87 -12.49
CA LEU A 106 -1.14 -10.82 -11.60
C LEU A 106 -2.10 -9.86 -12.31
N HIS A 107 -3.34 -9.81 -11.82
CA HIS A 107 -4.35 -8.86 -12.27
C HIS A 107 -4.24 -7.54 -11.51
N ALA A 108 -4.54 -6.43 -12.18
CA ALA A 108 -4.54 -5.09 -11.59
C ALA A 108 -5.42 -4.97 -10.34
N GLU A 109 -6.59 -5.60 -10.35
CA GLU A 109 -7.51 -5.65 -9.19
C GLU A 109 -6.93 -6.41 -7.98
N ASN A 110 -5.97 -7.31 -8.19
CA ASN A 110 -5.36 -8.11 -7.13
C ASN A 110 -4.13 -7.42 -6.54
N VAL A 111 -3.55 -6.44 -7.24
CA VAL A 111 -2.39 -5.70 -6.74
C VAL A 111 -2.67 -5.02 -5.41
N ILE A 112 -3.85 -4.37 -5.29
CA ILE A 112 -4.24 -3.70 -4.05
C ILE A 112 -4.40 -4.69 -2.88
N LYS A 113 -4.74 -5.95 -3.15
CA LYS A 113 -4.88 -6.99 -2.12
C LYS A 113 -3.53 -7.42 -1.55
N LEU A 114 -2.46 -7.32 -2.34
CA LEU A 114 -1.10 -7.61 -1.92
C LEU A 114 -0.44 -6.46 -1.13
N PHE A 115 -1.18 -5.37 -0.91
CA PHE A 115 -0.66 -4.18 -0.23
C PHE A 115 -0.53 -4.42 1.27
N THR A 116 0.70 -4.32 1.77
CA THR A 116 1.04 -4.62 3.18
C THR A 116 1.07 -3.37 4.05
N VAL A 117 1.05 -3.61 5.36
CA VAL A 117 1.26 -2.57 6.37
C VAL A 117 2.58 -1.81 6.13
N GLN A 118 3.65 -2.52 5.74
CA GLN A 118 4.94 -1.91 5.42
C GLN A 118 4.87 -1.00 4.19
N ASN A 119 4.15 -1.38 3.13
CA ASN A 119 3.99 -0.52 1.94
C ASN A 119 3.26 0.78 2.30
N LEU A 120 2.24 0.70 3.17
CA LEU A 120 1.53 1.86 3.63
C LEU A 120 2.43 2.80 4.43
N ALA A 121 3.28 2.26 5.31
CA ALA A 121 4.24 3.04 6.07
C ALA A 121 5.30 3.71 5.18
N ASP A 122 5.84 3.01 4.18
CA ASP A 122 6.77 3.59 3.21
C ASP A 122 6.12 4.74 2.43
N MET A 123 4.88 4.56 1.99
CA MET A 123 4.14 5.61 1.29
C MET A 123 3.90 6.85 2.16
N VAL A 124 3.52 6.65 3.44
CA VAL A 124 3.36 7.76 4.41
C VAL A 124 4.67 8.50 4.61
N GLU A 125 5.79 7.77 4.72
CA GLU A 125 7.10 8.35 4.90
C GLU A 125 7.54 9.15 3.66
N GLN A 126 7.39 8.57 2.48
CA GLN A 126 7.71 9.21 1.20
C GLN A 126 6.94 10.53 1.04
N ARG A 127 5.66 10.53 1.41
CA ARG A 127 4.81 11.72 1.33
C ARG A 127 5.13 12.74 2.44
N GLY A 128 5.32 12.28 3.67
CA GLY A 128 5.69 13.13 4.81
C GLY A 128 7.08 13.76 4.67
N GLY A 129 8.01 13.10 3.99
CA GLY A 129 9.32 13.62 3.63
C GLY A 129 9.29 14.60 2.46
N SER A 130 8.37 14.40 1.50
CA SER A 130 8.22 15.29 0.33
C SER A 130 7.53 16.62 0.65
N ALA A 131 6.86 16.75 1.80
CA ALA A 131 6.29 18.02 2.28
C ALA A 131 7.35 19.02 2.83
N GLY A 132 8.64 18.70 2.72
CA GLY A 132 9.77 19.50 3.22
C GLY A 132 10.74 20.03 2.16
N SER A 133 10.35 20.12 0.88
CA SER A 133 11.16 20.74 -0.19
C SER A 133 10.48 21.92 -0.85
#